data_AF-A0A218QVH0-F1
#
_entry.id   AF-A0A218QVH0-F1
#
_cell.length_a   1.000
_cell.length_b   1.000
_cell.length_c   1.000
_cell.angle_alpha   90.00
_cell.angle_beta   90.00
_cell.angle_gamma   90.00
#
_symmetry.space_group_name_H-M   'P 1'
#
loop_
_entity.id
_entity.type
_entity.pdbx_description
1 polymer ?
#
loop_
_entity_poly.entity_id
_entity_poly.type
_entity_poly.pdbx_seq_one_letter_code
_entity_poly.pdbx_strand_id
1 'polypeptide(L)'
;MNINKNDTAVVVIDPQNDVLREKGVSWNLVGKNVKLTNFTKLMKTSALLLVLPISILVNFSLRASADSTAGIVLSTKCQGGYNINIWRNYTSGELLYRATSPNGNLSLGKGTSKATEGVRVYKFRSGIYEYWVWDGTLDNPQSGTLEVYKNKRILMKQACRKS
;
A
#
# COMPACT_ATOMS: atom_id res chain seq x y z
N MET A 1 -23.31 2.74 6.94
CA MET A 1 -24.02 3.01 5.68
C MET A 1 -25.13 1.98 5.57
N ASN A 2 -26.39 2.41 5.47
CA ASN A 2 -27.55 1.50 5.42
C ASN A 2 -28.14 1.59 4.00
N ILE A 3 -27.95 0.54 3.20
CA ILE A 3 -28.39 0.46 1.80
C ILE A 3 -29.58 -0.48 1.74
N ASN A 4 -30.69 -0.03 1.16
CA ASN A 4 -31.92 -0.81 1.06
C ASN A 4 -32.04 -1.44 -0.34
N LYS A 5 -32.62 -2.64 -0.41
CA LYS A 5 -32.88 -3.34 -1.67
C LYS A 5 -33.88 -2.63 -2.59
N ASN A 6 -34.67 -1.68 -2.06
CA ASN A 6 -35.62 -0.89 -2.83
C ASN A 6 -34.99 0.38 -3.42
N ASP A 7 -33.71 0.66 -3.14
CA ASP A 7 -33.02 1.82 -3.69
C ASP A 7 -32.73 1.60 -5.18
N THR A 8 -33.12 2.55 -6.04
CA THR A 8 -33.08 2.40 -7.50
C THR A 8 -31.64 2.34 -8.06
N ALA A 9 -30.69 3.02 -7.41
CA ALA A 9 -29.25 2.86 -7.63
C ALA A 9 -28.48 3.53 -6.48
N VAL A 10 -27.34 2.95 -6.09
CA VAL A 10 -26.40 3.57 -5.14
C VAL A 10 -25.16 4.02 -5.90
N VAL A 11 -24.94 5.34 -5.94
CA VAL A 11 -23.75 5.93 -6.55
C VAL A 11 -22.70 6.12 -5.46
N VAL A 12 -21.62 5.35 -5.53
CA VAL A 12 -20.47 5.49 -4.63
C VAL A 12 -19.41 6.30 -5.36
N ILE A 13 -19.26 7.57 -4.99
CA ILE A 13 -18.25 8.46 -5.54
C ILE A 13 -17.06 8.46 -4.58
N ASP A 14 -15.90 8.00 -5.04
CA ASP A 14 -14.64 8.21 -4.35
C ASP A 14 -14.16 9.65 -4.62
N PRO A 15 -14.20 10.56 -3.61
CA PRO A 15 -13.84 11.96 -3.82
C PRO A 15 -12.37 12.13 -4.26
N GLN A 16 -11.48 11.18 -3.96
CA GLN A 16 -10.08 11.28 -4.37
C GLN A 16 -9.83 10.81 -5.81
N ASN A 17 -10.76 10.06 -6.39
CA ASN A 17 -10.55 9.44 -7.70
C ASN A 17 -11.40 10.08 -8.82
N ASP A 18 -12.56 10.66 -8.49
CA ASP A 18 -13.52 11.16 -9.50
C ASP A 18 -13.72 12.69 -9.48
N VAL A 19 -13.57 13.35 -8.33
CA VAL A 19 -13.78 14.81 -8.18
C VAL A 19 -12.53 15.64 -8.52
N LEU A 20 -11.34 15.07 -8.33
CA LEU A 20 -10.05 15.79 -8.42
C LEU A 20 -9.17 15.39 -9.61
N ARG A 21 -9.70 14.57 -10.53
CA ARG A 21 -8.97 14.09 -11.71
C ARG A 21 -9.39 14.93 -12.91
N GLU A 22 -8.44 15.48 -13.68
CA GLU A 22 -8.76 16.37 -14.82
C GLU A 22 -9.60 15.73 -15.95
N LYS A 23 -9.81 14.42 -15.88
CA LYS A 23 -10.63 13.61 -16.81
C LYS A 23 -11.82 12.91 -16.12
N GLY A 24 -12.07 13.19 -14.84
CA GLY A 24 -13.15 12.61 -14.06
C GLY A 24 -14.51 13.20 -14.42
N VAL A 25 -15.59 12.45 -14.18
CA VAL A 25 -16.96 12.82 -14.61
C VAL A 25 -17.39 14.13 -13.93
N SER A 26 -16.87 14.39 -12.73
CA SER A 26 -17.15 15.58 -11.94
C SER A 26 -16.22 16.79 -12.22
N TRP A 27 -15.19 16.63 -13.07
CA TRP A 27 -14.20 17.70 -13.33
C TRP A 27 -14.81 18.93 -14.01
N ASN A 28 -15.82 18.73 -14.86
CA ASN A 28 -16.55 19.83 -15.50
C ASN A 28 -17.32 20.72 -14.50
N LEU A 29 -17.57 20.23 -13.27
CA LEU A 29 -18.28 20.95 -12.22
C LEU A 29 -17.33 21.72 -11.28
N VAL A 30 -16.09 21.24 -11.08
CA VAL A 30 -15.18 21.77 -10.04
C VAL A 30 -13.92 22.42 -10.62
N GLY A 31 -13.43 21.96 -11.78
CA GLY A 31 -12.14 22.37 -12.34
C GLY A 31 -12.02 23.85 -12.74
N LYS A 32 -13.13 24.53 -13.04
CA LYS A 32 -13.14 25.96 -13.40
C LYS A 32 -12.75 26.88 -12.24
N ASN A 33 -13.03 26.48 -11.00
CA ASN A 33 -12.72 27.30 -9.81
C ASN A 33 -11.28 27.11 -9.31
N VAL A 34 -10.60 26.02 -9.68
CA VAL A 34 -9.23 25.71 -9.24
C VAL A 34 -8.16 26.42 -10.09
N LYS A 35 -8.47 26.84 -11.32
CA LYS A 35 -7.51 27.52 -12.22
C LYS A 35 -7.24 29.00 -11.88
N LEU A 36 -7.99 29.60 -10.95
CA LEU A 36 -7.95 31.05 -10.69
C LEU A 36 -6.83 31.52 -9.76
N THR A 37 -5.99 30.63 -9.21
CA THR A 37 -4.94 31.01 -8.25
C THR A 37 -3.50 30.94 -8.78
N ASN A 38 -3.30 30.92 -10.10
CA ASN A 38 -1.95 31.07 -10.66
C ASN A 38 -1.57 32.56 -10.78
N PHE A 39 -0.83 33.00 -9.76
CA PHE A 39 -0.12 34.28 -9.66
C PHE A 39 0.92 34.45 -10.77
N THR A 40 0.48 34.89 -11.94
CA THR A 40 1.34 35.68 -12.82
C THR A 40 0.62 36.97 -13.14
N LYS A 41 1.00 38.04 -12.41
CA LYS A 41 1.24 39.40 -12.93
C LYS A 41 1.12 40.44 -11.81
N LEU A 42 2.08 41.37 -11.86
CA LEU A 42 2.06 42.74 -11.33
C LEU A 42 2.66 42.99 -9.94
N MET A 43 3.92 43.41 -9.97
CA MET A 43 4.44 44.68 -9.42
C MET A 43 4.18 44.99 -7.93
N LYS A 44 5.21 45.08 -7.09
CA LYS A 44 6.18 46.20 -6.95
C LYS A 44 5.84 46.97 -5.68
N THR A 45 6.85 47.20 -4.84
CA THR A 45 6.86 48.12 -3.68
C THR A 45 5.99 47.71 -2.48
N SER A 46 6.62 47.26 -1.40
CA SER A 46 6.79 48.07 -0.19
C SER A 46 7.35 47.20 0.94
N ALA A 47 8.38 47.71 1.59
CA ALA A 47 8.94 47.14 2.80
C ALA A 47 7.90 47.19 3.92
N LEU A 48 7.71 46.08 4.64
CA LEU A 48 7.57 46.13 6.09
C LEU A 48 7.82 44.74 6.68
N LEU A 49 8.74 44.72 7.65
CA LEU A 49 9.07 43.61 8.51
C LEU A 49 7.83 43.06 9.22
N LEU A 50 7.74 41.72 9.33
CA LEU A 50 7.27 41.05 10.54
C LEU A 50 7.79 39.61 10.54
N VAL A 51 8.75 39.39 11.44
CA VAL A 51 9.36 38.11 11.78
C VAL A 51 8.31 37.22 12.46
N LEU A 52 8.08 36.03 11.93
CA LEU A 52 7.38 34.94 12.60
C LEU A 52 8.06 33.63 12.16
N PRO A 53 8.79 32.90 13.04
CA PRO A 53 9.21 31.56 12.72
C PRO A 53 8.02 30.65 12.99
N ILE A 54 7.11 30.54 12.04
CA ILE A 54 6.18 29.41 12.04
C ILE A 54 7.02 28.25 11.50
N SER A 55 7.53 27.44 12.41
CA SER A 55 8.06 26.12 12.12
C SER A 55 6.92 25.28 11.55
N ILE A 56 6.63 25.43 10.26
CA ILE A 56 5.81 24.49 9.53
C ILE A 56 6.68 23.25 9.45
N LEU A 57 6.50 22.35 10.42
CA LEU A 57 6.77 20.93 10.22
C LEU A 57 5.90 20.53 9.03
N VAL A 58 6.45 20.70 7.84
CA VAL A 58 5.95 20.02 6.65
C VAL A 58 6.26 18.56 6.94
N ASN A 59 5.36 17.92 7.68
CA ASN A 59 5.18 16.50 7.59
C ASN A 59 4.85 16.29 6.12
N PHE A 60 5.88 16.06 5.31
CA PHE A 60 5.75 15.33 4.06
C PHE A 60 5.25 13.96 4.50
N SER A 61 3.95 13.87 4.77
CA SER A 61 3.22 12.62 4.70
C SER A 61 3.49 12.16 3.28
N LEU A 62 4.47 11.28 3.13
CA LEU A 62 4.74 10.60 1.88
C LEU A 62 3.39 10.03 1.47
N ARG A 63 2.78 10.70 0.51
CA ARG A 63 1.52 10.32 -0.11
C ARG A 63 1.79 8.89 -0.56
N ALA A 64 1.14 7.92 0.07
CA ALA A 64 1.19 6.55 -0.40
C ALA A 64 0.52 6.58 -1.77
N SER A 65 1.31 6.79 -2.83
CA SER A 65 0.85 6.56 -4.18
C SER A 65 0.44 5.10 -4.21
N ALA A 66 -0.83 4.83 -4.47
CA ALA A 66 -1.24 3.53 -4.94
C ALA A 66 -0.47 3.31 -6.26
N ASP A 67 0.70 2.72 -6.13
CA ASP A 67 1.62 2.45 -7.22
C ASP A 67 0.94 1.39 -8.09
N SER A 68 0.30 1.84 -9.17
CA SER A 68 -0.48 0.99 -10.10
C SER A 68 0.42 0.02 -10.89
N THR A 69 1.70 -0.08 -10.53
CA THR A 69 2.70 -0.90 -11.20
C THR A 69 2.77 -2.33 -10.67
N ALA A 70 2.03 -2.68 -9.61
CA ALA A 70 2.01 -4.03 -9.06
C ALA A 70 0.61 -4.50 -8.64
N GLY A 71 0.37 -5.81 -8.79
CA GLY A 71 -0.84 -6.49 -8.36
C GLY A 71 -0.61 -7.39 -7.15
N ILE A 72 -1.60 -7.50 -6.27
CA ILE A 72 -1.51 -8.39 -5.11
C ILE A 72 -1.63 -9.85 -5.56
N VAL A 73 -0.70 -10.69 -5.12
CA VAL A 73 -0.64 -12.12 -5.38
C VAL A 73 -1.15 -12.91 -4.17
N LEU A 74 -0.79 -12.44 -2.97
CA LEU A 74 -1.20 -13.05 -1.71
C LEU A 74 -1.43 -11.96 -0.68
N SER A 75 -2.57 -12.04 0.02
CA SER A 75 -2.83 -11.27 1.23
C SER A 75 -3.13 -12.25 2.37
N THR A 76 -2.40 -12.14 3.47
CA THR A 76 -2.57 -13.04 4.60
C THR A 76 -2.37 -12.33 5.94
N LYS A 77 -3.15 -12.75 6.92
CA LYS A 77 -3.08 -12.29 8.31
C LYS A 77 -2.47 -13.40 9.14
N CYS A 78 -1.39 -13.09 9.82
CA CYS A 78 -0.69 -14.01 10.70
C CYS A 78 -0.90 -13.66 12.16
N GLN A 79 -0.79 -14.67 13.02
CA GLN A 79 -0.78 -14.53 14.46
C GLN A 79 0.25 -13.47 14.90
N GLY A 80 -0.06 -12.75 15.99
CA GLY A 80 0.78 -11.64 16.48
C GLY A 80 0.58 -10.31 15.74
N GLY A 81 -0.48 -10.18 14.95
CA GLY A 81 -0.85 -8.92 14.28
C GLY A 81 -0.02 -8.59 13.04
N TYR A 82 0.62 -9.60 12.42
CA TYR A 82 1.38 -9.42 11.19
C TYR A 82 0.44 -9.55 9.99
N ASN A 83 0.32 -8.50 9.18
CA ASN A 83 -0.39 -8.57 7.89
C ASN A 83 0.63 -8.55 6.77
N ILE A 84 0.64 -9.59 5.96
CA ILE A 84 1.62 -9.81 4.90
C ILE A 84 0.93 -9.76 3.55
N ASN A 85 1.43 -8.90 2.67
CA ASN A 85 1.02 -8.82 1.29
C ASN A 85 2.22 -9.09 0.38
N ILE A 86 2.02 -9.98 -0.58
CA ILE A 86 2.96 -10.24 -1.65
C ILE A 86 2.39 -9.66 -2.92
N TRP A 87 3.16 -8.79 -3.55
CA TRP A 87 2.81 -8.13 -4.79
C TRP A 87 3.71 -8.63 -5.91
N ARG A 88 3.22 -8.58 -7.14
CA ARG A 88 4.00 -8.79 -8.35
C ARG A 88 3.94 -7.54 -9.18
N ASN A 89 5.10 -6.96 -9.47
CA ASN A 89 5.20 -5.85 -10.40
C ASN A 89 4.83 -6.34 -11.81
N TYR A 90 3.95 -5.60 -12.50
CA TYR A 90 3.42 -6.00 -13.80
C TYR A 90 4.46 -5.96 -14.92
N THR A 91 5.44 -5.05 -14.82
CA THR A 91 6.45 -4.83 -15.86
C THR A 91 7.65 -5.76 -15.69
N SER A 92 8.21 -5.83 -14.49
CA SER A 92 9.41 -6.62 -14.19
C SER A 92 9.09 -8.05 -13.76
N GLY A 93 7.85 -8.34 -13.37
CA GLY A 93 7.49 -9.60 -12.70
C GLY A 93 8.09 -9.74 -11.29
N GLU A 94 8.78 -8.72 -10.78
CA GLU A 94 9.43 -8.76 -9.48
C GLU A 94 8.40 -8.98 -8.36
N LEU A 95 8.73 -9.91 -7.46
CA LEU A 95 7.95 -10.12 -6.25
C LEU A 95 8.38 -9.15 -5.17
N LEU A 96 7.40 -8.47 -4.58
CA LEU A 96 7.58 -7.50 -3.52
C LEU A 96 6.87 -8.01 -2.26
N TYR A 97 7.55 -7.87 -1.13
CA TYR A 97 7.00 -8.18 0.19
C TYR A 97 6.63 -6.88 0.89
N ARG A 98 5.44 -6.83 1.47
CA ARG A 98 4.95 -5.71 2.29
C ARG A 98 4.34 -6.29 3.56
N ALA A 99 4.95 -5.99 4.70
CA ALA A 99 4.44 -6.40 6.01
C ALA A 99 4.10 -5.18 6.86
N THR A 100 3.02 -5.29 7.60
CA THR A 100 2.68 -4.40 8.73
C THR A 100 2.64 -5.26 9.98
N SER A 101 3.20 -4.76 11.08
CA SER A 101 3.24 -5.45 12.36
C SER A 101 3.21 -4.45 13.52
N PRO A 102 2.98 -4.89 14.76
CA PRO A 102 3.10 -4.03 15.93
C PRO A 102 4.47 -3.36 16.07
N ASN A 103 5.51 -3.97 15.51
CA ASN A 103 6.89 -3.49 15.57
C ASN A 103 7.28 -2.60 14.37
N GLY A 104 6.33 -2.26 13.51
CA GLY A 104 6.53 -1.43 12.32
C GLY A 104 6.36 -2.17 11.01
N ASN A 105 6.65 -1.46 9.92
CA ASN A 105 6.40 -1.89 8.55
C ASN A 105 7.71 -2.32 7.87
N LEU A 106 7.62 -3.35 7.02
CA LEU A 106 8.75 -3.87 6.26
C LEU A 106 8.40 -3.99 4.78
N SER A 107 9.30 -3.50 3.93
CA SER A 107 9.16 -3.52 2.48
C SER A 107 10.42 -4.13 1.88
N LEU A 108 10.27 -5.24 1.16
CA LEU A 108 11.36 -5.92 0.46
C LEU A 108 11.00 -6.12 -1.02
N GLY A 109 12.01 -6.20 -1.86
CA GLY A 109 11.89 -6.62 -3.26
C GLY A 109 12.65 -7.91 -3.52
N LYS A 110 12.83 -8.23 -4.80
CA LYS A 110 13.63 -9.35 -5.32
C LYS A 110 13.23 -10.71 -4.72
N GLY A 111 11.94 -10.88 -4.46
CA GLY A 111 11.40 -12.14 -3.97
C GLY A 111 11.46 -13.24 -5.01
N THR A 112 11.44 -14.48 -4.55
CA THR A 112 11.29 -15.67 -5.39
C THR A 112 10.04 -16.44 -4.97
N SER A 113 9.46 -17.21 -5.89
CA SER A 113 8.37 -18.13 -5.58
C SER A 113 8.67 -19.53 -6.10
N LYS A 114 8.41 -20.56 -5.30
CA LYS A 114 8.54 -21.96 -5.69
C LYS A 114 7.27 -22.73 -5.31
N ALA A 115 6.76 -23.53 -6.22
CA ALA A 115 5.73 -24.52 -5.90
C ALA A 115 6.42 -25.76 -5.32
N THR A 116 5.89 -26.29 -4.22
CA THR A 116 6.40 -27.48 -3.52
C THR A 116 5.23 -28.25 -2.95
N GLU A 117 5.11 -29.54 -3.26
CA GLU A 117 4.10 -30.43 -2.64
C GLU A 117 2.69 -29.79 -2.54
N GLY A 118 2.17 -29.26 -3.65
CA GLY A 118 0.83 -28.65 -3.69
C GLY A 118 0.67 -27.27 -3.03
N VAL A 119 1.72 -26.74 -2.38
CA VAL A 119 1.73 -25.38 -1.81
C VAL A 119 2.73 -24.48 -2.52
N ARG A 120 2.62 -23.17 -2.32
CA ARG A 120 3.57 -22.19 -2.86
C ARG A 120 4.32 -21.53 -1.71
N VAL A 121 5.63 -21.41 -1.84
CA VAL A 121 6.47 -20.66 -0.90
C VAL A 121 7.05 -19.44 -1.60
N TYR A 122 6.93 -18.29 -0.95
CA TYR A 122 7.56 -17.06 -1.36
C TYR A 122 8.71 -16.72 -0.42
N LYS A 123 9.88 -16.37 -0.96
CA LYS A 123 11.08 -16.11 -0.17
C LYS A 123 11.66 -14.74 -0.47
N PHE A 124 11.98 -14.01 0.58
CA PHE A 124 12.60 -12.68 0.54
C PHE A 124 13.79 -12.63 1.48
N ARG A 125 14.73 -11.73 1.20
CA ARG A 125 15.95 -11.60 1.99
C ARG A 125 16.25 -10.13 2.32
N SER A 126 16.72 -9.90 3.54
CA SER A 126 17.28 -8.62 3.98
C SER A 126 18.53 -8.87 4.82
N GLY A 127 19.70 -8.70 4.20
CA GLY A 127 20.98 -9.02 4.84
C GLY A 127 21.06 -10.48 5.31
N ILE A 128 21.13 -10.66 6.64
CA ILE A 128 21.20 -11.96 7.32
C ILE A 128 19.82 -12.59 7.62
N TYR A 129 18.74 -11.88 7.28
CA TYR A 129 17.37 -12.33 7.51
C TYR A 129 16.74 -12.89 6.25
N GLU A 130 15.97 -13.96 6.41
CA GLU A 130 15.14 -14.55 5.35
C GLU A 130 13.70 -14.64 5.80
N TYR A 131 12.77 -14.31 4.91
CA TYR A 131 11.33 -14.26 5.17
C TYR A 131 10.64 -15.21 4.20
N TRP A 132 10.04 -16.26 4.74
CA TRP A 132 9.41 -17.33 3.98
C TRP A 132 7.91 -17.27 4.28
N VAL A 133 7.10 -17.12 3.23
CA VAL A 133 5.64 -17.08 3.33
C VAL A 133 5.08 -18.28 2.60
N TRP A 134 4.50 -19.19 3.37
CA TRP A 134 3.83 -20.39 2.90
C TRP A 134 2.37 -20.10 2.61
N ASP A 135 1.98 -20.30 1.36
CA ASP A 135 0.66 -20.03 0.80
C ASP A 135 -0.10 -21.36 0.67
N GLY A 136 -0.85 -21.71 1.72
CA GLY A 136 -1.53 -22.99 1.86
C GLY A 136 -0.77 -23.98 2.75
N THR A 137 -1.51 -25.00 3.20
CA THR A 137 -0.99 -26.33 3.57
C THR A 137 -1.57 -27.37 2.61
N LEU A 138 -1.07 -28.60 2.66
CA LEU A 138 -1.63 -29.73 1.90
C LEU A 138 -3.13 -29.92 2.17
N ASP A 139 -3.54 -29.79 3.43
CA ASP A 139 -4.92 -30.05 3.84
C ASP A 139 -5.82 -28.81 3.76
N ASN A 140 -5.24 -27.61 3.76
CA ASN A 140 -6.01 -26.37 3.81
C ASN A 140 -5.35 -25.23 3.00
N PRO A 141 -5.84 -24.95 1.78
CA PRO A 141 -5.30 -23.88 0.93
C PRO A 141 -5.58 -22.46 1.43
N GLN A 142 -6.44 -22.29 2.43
CA GLN A 142 -6.72 -20.99 3.07
C GLN A 142 -5.78 -20.70 4.25
N SER A 143 -5.08 -21.72 4.73
CA SER A 143 -4.07 -21.59 5.78
C SER A 143 -2.71 -21.22 5.21
N GLY A 144 -1.74 -20.94 6.07
CA GLY A 144 -0.39 -20.61 5.66
C GLY A 144 0.52 -20.41 6.86
N THR A 145 1.76 -20.03 6.61
CA THR A 145 2.73 -19.80 7.67
C THR A 145 3.73 -18.73 7.25
N LEU A 146 4.05 -17.82 8.17
CA LEU A 146 5.18 -16.91 8.08
C LEU A 146 6.34 -17.48 8.89
N GLU A 147 7.46 -17.74 8.25
CA GLU A 147 8.70 -18.13 8.89
C GLU A 147 9.76 -17.05 8.66
N VAL A 148 10.44 -16.64 9.72
CA VAL A 148 11.55 -15.68 9.65
C VAL A 148 12.79 -16.36 10.20
N TYR A 149 13.86 -16.30 9.42
CA TYR A 149 15.16 -16.86 9.77
C TYR A 149 16.17 -15.74 9.97
N LYS A 150 17.13 -15.97 10.87
CA LYS A 150 18.34 -15.16 11.05
C LYS A 150 19.53 -16.10 11.03
N ASN A 151 20.47 -15.89 10.11
CA ASN A 151 21.63 -16.77 9.94
C ASN A 151 21.22 -18.26 9.80
N LYS A 152 20.20 -18.54 8.97
CA LYS A 152 19.64 -19.89 8.73
C LYS A 152 19.00 -20.57 9.94
N ARG A 153 18.86 -19.89 11.07
CA ARG A 153 18.12 -20.38 12.25
C ARG A 153 16.75 -19.73 12.31
N ILE A 154 15.73 -20.52 12.63
CA ILE A 154 14.37 -20.01 12.76
C ILE A 154 14.31 -19.04 13.95
N LEU A 155 13.86 -17.81 13.69
CA LEU A 155 13.66 -16.76 14.67
C LEU A 155 12.18 -16.65 15.05
N MET A 156 11.29 -16.83 14.08
CA MET A 156 9.86 -16.73 14.27
C MET A 156 9.12 -17.66 13.31
N LYS A 157 8.02 -18.24 13.82
CA LYS A 157 7.03 -18.97 13.04
C LYS A 157 5.64 -18.53 13.49
N GLN A 158 4.80 -18.08 12.55
CA GLN A 158 3.43 -17.65 12.83
C GLN A 158 2.47 -18.33 11.86
N ALA A 159 1.38 -18.88 12.39
CA ALA A 159 0.30 -19.37 11.55
C ALA A 159 -0.41 -18.20 10.88
N CYS A 160 -0.78 -18.37 9.61
CA CYS A 160 -1.45 -17.35 8.81
C CYS A 160 -2.73 -17.88 8.18
N ARG A 161 -3.63 -16.95 7.85
CA ARG A 161 -4.87 -17.20 7.11
C ARG A 161 -5.05 -16.15 6.03
N LYS A 162 -5.40 -16.59 4.83
CA LYS A 162 -5.71 -15.69 3.71
C LYS A 162 -6.83 -14.73 4.08
N SER A 163 -6.68 -13.49 3.62
CA SER A 163 -7.67 -12.42 3.78
C SER A 163 -8.60 -12.31 2.59
#